data_AF-A0A379VHU3-F1
#
_entry.id   AF-A0A379VHU3-F1
#
_cell.length_a   1.000
_cell.length_b   1.000
_cell.length_c   1.000
_cell.angle_alpha   90.00
_cell.angle_beta   90.00
_cell.angle_gamma   90.00
#
_symmetry.space_group_name_H-M   'P 1'
#
loop_
_entity.id
_entity.type
_entity.pdbx_description
1 polymer ?
#
loop_
_entity_poly.entity_id
_entity_poly.type
_entity_poly.pdbx_seq_one_letter_code
_entity_poly.pdbx_strand_id
1 'polypeptide(L)'
;MFDKRHRITLLFNANKAYDRQVVEGVGEYLQASQSEWDIFIEEDFRARIDNIKEWLGDGVIADYDDDDIAQLLADVDVPIVGGRRFLPSC
;
A
#
# COMPACT_ATOMS: atom_id res chain seq x y z
N MET A 1 -26.25 6.02 -2.72
CA MET A 1 -25.02 6.69 -3.20
C MET A 1 -23.92 5.69 -2.91
N PHE A 2 -23.27 5.12 -3.92
CA PHE A 2 -22.23 4.12 -3.70
C PHE A 2 -21.01 4.85 -3.11
N ASP A 3 -20.92 5.00 -1.78
CA ASP A 3 -20.35 3.91 -0.98
C ASP A 3 -19.04 3.31 -1.52
N LYS A 4 -18.20 4.07 -2.23
CA LYS A 4 -17.13 3.46 -3.03
C LYS A 4 -16.00 3.09 -2.06
N ARG A 5 -16.10 1.89 -1.49
CA ARG A 5 -15.03 1.31 -0.68
C ARG A 5 -13.76 1.22 -1.48
N HIS A 6 -12.75 1.96 -1.04
CA HIS A 6 -11.42 1.89 -1.62
C HIS A 6 -10.62 0.85 -0.85
N ARG A 7 -10.11 -0.16 -1.55
CA ARG A 7 -9.19 -1.13 -0.94
C ARG A 7 -7.78 -0.58 -1.04
N ILE A 8 -7.16 -0.30 0.09
CA ILE A 8 -5.80 0.22 0.15
C ILE A 8 -4.90 -0.82 0.81
N THR A 9 -3.83 -1.21 0.12
CA THR A 9 -2.88 -2.20 0.62
C THR A 9 -1.62 -1.52 1.12
N LEU A 10 -1.23 -1.85 2.36
CA LEU A 10 -0.05 -1.37 3.06
C LEU A 10 1.01 -2.47 3.03
N LEU A 11 2.04 -2.23 2.23
CA LEU A 11 3.24 -3.08 2.17
C LEU A 11 4.27 -2.50 3.13
N PHE A 12 4.00 -2.69 4.41
CA PHE A 12 4.85 -2.24 5.52
C PHE A 12 5.14 -3.41 6.44
N ASN A 13 6.35 -3.43 6.98
CA ASN A 13 6.77 -4.50 7.88
C ASN A 13 6.40 -4.10 9.32
N ALA A 14 5.39 -4.72 9.90
CA ALA A 14 4.93 -4.39 11.26
C ALA A 14 5.98 -4.67 12.35
N ASN A 15 7.05 -5.40 12.02
CA ASN A 15 8.19 -5.59 12.93
C ASN A 15 9.04 -4.32 13.07
N LYS A 16 9.06 -3.44 12.07
CA LYS A 16 9.75 -2.15 12.14
C LYS A 16 8.89 -1.13 12.91
N ALA A 17 9.49 -0.44 13.89
CA ALA A 17 8.77 0.54 14.70
C ALA A 17 8.31 1.76 13.88
N TYR A 18 9.04 2.12 12.82
CA TYR A 18 8.71 3.22 11.93
C TYR A 18 7.45 2.92 11.10
N ASP A 19 7.43 1.76 10.46
CA ASP A 19 6.29 1.22 9.70
C ASP A 19 5.00 1.22 10.54
N ARG A 20 5.09 0.81 11.81
CA ARG A 20 3.94 0.88 12.74
C ARG A 20 3.40 2.30 12.92
N GLN A 21 4.26 3.31 13.04
CA GLN A 21 3.81 4.70 13.13
C GLN A 21 3.12 5.19 11.85
N VAL A 22 3.58 4.73 10.69
CA VAL A 22 2.93 5.05 9.41
C VAL A 22 1.53 4.44 9.36
N VAL A 23 1.40 3.16 9.73
CA VAL A 23 0.09 2.48 9.82
C VAL A 23 -0.84 3.18 10.81
N GLU A 24 -0.34 3.57 11.98
CA GLU A 24 -1.11 4.33 12.98
C GLU A 24 -1.59 5.66 12.40
N GLY A 25 -0.71 6.42 11.73
CA GLY A 25 -1.07 7.69 11.10
C GLY A 25 -2.11 7.54 9.98
N VAL A 26 -2.03 6.48 9.18
CA VAL A 26 -3.07 6.16 8.18
C VAL A 26 -4.40 5.84 8.87
N GLY A 27 -4.37 5.08 9.97
CA GLY A 27 -5.55 4.78 10.77
C GLY A 27 -6.20 6.03 11.40
N GLU A 28 -5.40 6.97 11.90
CA GLU A 28 -5.88 8.26 12.38
C GLU A 28 -6.53 9.08 11.27
N TYR A 29 -5.91 9.10 10.08
CA TYR A 29 -6.47 9.79 8.91
C TYR A 29 -7.83 9.19 8.49
N LEU A 30 -7.97 7.87 8.52
CA LEU A 30 -9.25 7.20 8.24
C LEU A 30 -10.32 7.60 9.23
N GLN A 31 -10.00 7.58 10.54
CA GLN A 31 -10.94 7.98 11.58
C GLN A 31 -11.38 9.44 11.43
N ALA A 32 -10.46 10.33 11.05
CA ALA A 32 -10.77 11.75 10.83
C ALA A 32 -11.58 11.99 9.54
N SER A 33 -11.30 11.25 8.47
CA SER A 33 -11.87 11.49 7.15
C SER A 33 -13.25 10.83 6.92
N GLN A 34 -13.72 10.01 7.87
CA GLN A 34 -14.98 9.23 7.76
C GLN A 34 -15.13 8.50 6.41
N SER A 35 -14.02 8.14 5.77
CA SER A 35 -14.01 7.50 4.46
C SER A 35 -14.06 5.99 4.62
N GLU A 36 -14.87 5.29 3.82
CA GLU A 36 -14.90 3.82 3.83
C GLU A 36 -13.70 3.27 3.06
N TRP A 37 -12.55 3.16 3.72
CA TRP A 37 -11.38 2.49 3.16
C TRP A 37 -11.17 1.15 3.88
N ASP A 38 -11.01 0.07 3.11
CA ASP A 38 -10.57 -1.21 3.63
C ASP A 38 -9.04 -1.26 3.56
N ILE A 39 -8.39 -1.18 4.71
CA ILE A 39 -6.92 -1.24 4.84
C ILE A 39 -6.48 -2.68 5.00
N PHE A 40 -5.61 -3.15 4.11
CA PHE A 40 -4.94 -4.45 4.23
C PHE A 40 -3.47 -4.23 4.53
N ILE A 41 -2.92 -4.94 5.51
CA ILE A 41 -1.49 -4.90 5.83
C ILE A 41 -0.93 -6.25 5.43
N GLU A 42 0.08 -6.27 4.56
CA GLU A 42 0.65 -7.52 4.11
C GLU A 42 2.16 -7.53 4.18
N GLU A 43 2.66 -8.62 4.76
CA GLU A 43 4.08 -8.83 5.03
C GLU A 43 4.68 -9.88 4.09
N ASP A 44 3.84 -10.74 3.48
CA ASP A 44 4.27 -11.85 2.62
C ASP A 44 3.66 -11.74 1.21
N PHE A 45 4.18 -10.78 0.45
CA PHE A 45 3.74 -10.50 -0.92
C PHE A 45 4.30 -11.51 -1.94
N ARG A 46 5.35 -12.26 -1.58
CA ARG A 46 6.02 -13.22 -2.48
C ARG A 46 5.16 -14.47 -2.74
N ALA A 47 4.26 -14.84 -1.82
CA ALA A 47 3.45 -16.04 -1.96
C ALA A 47 2.39 -15.97 -3.08
N ARG A 48 2.05 -14.77 -3.60
CA ARG A 48 0.94 -14.57 -4.55
C ARG A 48 1.19 -13.54 -5.65
N ILE A 49 2.38 -13.55 -6.23
CA ILE A 49 2.75 -12.66 -7.36
C ILE A 49 1.77 -12.80 -8.56
N ASP A 50 1.27 -14.01 -8.82
CA ASP A 50 0.46 -14.32 -10.01
C ASP A 50 -0.86 -13.51 -10.09
N ASN A 51 -1.42 -13.08 -8.95
CA ASN A 51 -2.70 -12.38 -8.90
C ASN A 51 -2.65 -11.06 -8.14
N ILE A 52 -1.47 -10.45 -8.11
CA ILE A 52 -1.19 -9.33 -7.21
C ILE A 52 -2.02 -8.08 -7.53
N LYS A 53 -2.39 -7.87 -8.80
CA LYS A 53 -3.18 -6.70 -9.24
C LYS A 53 -4.58 -6.66 -8.61
N GLU A 54 -5.25 -7.81 -8.48
CA GLU A 54 -6.55 -7.89 -7.80
C GLU A 54 -6.43 -7.75 -6.28
N TRP A 55 -5.26 -8.09 -5.75
CA TRP A 55 -4.99 -8.13 -4.31
C TRP A 55 -4.46 -6.79 -3.76
N LEU A 56 -3.75 -5.99 -4.57
CA LEU A 56 -3.27 -4.65 -4.21
C LEU A 56 -4.40 -3.62 -4.07
N GLY A 57 -5.58 -3.91 -4.61
CA GLY A 57 -6.75 -3.04 -4.49
C GLY A 57 -6.69 -1.81 -5.40
N ASP A 58 -7.28 -0.72 -4.92
CA ASP A 58 -7.35 0.58 -5.62
C ASP A 58 -6.10 1.44 -5.43
N GLY A 59 -5.26 1.12 -4.44
CA GLY A 59 -4.07 1.91 -4.14
C GLY A 59 -3.14 1.21 -3.15
N VAL A 60 -1.86 1.55 -3.22
CA VAL A 60 -0.81 0.89 -2.44
C VAL A 60 0.03 1.93 -1.72
N ILE A 61 0.30 1.70 -0.44
CA ILE A 61 1.28 2.47 0.33
C ILE A 61 2.39 1.51 0.72
N ALA A 62 3.61 1.79 0.30
CA ALA A 62 4.70 0.82 0.42
C ALA A 62 6.04 1.49 0.74
N ASP A 63 6.88 0.78 1.49
CA ASP A 63 8.28 1.17 1.65
C ASP A 63 9.07 0.81 0.39
N TYR A 64 9.32 1.81 -0.45
CA TYR A 64 10.08 1.65 -1.70
C TYR A 64 11.59 1.54 -1.49
N ASP A 65 12.07 1.51 -0.24
CA ASP A 65 13.47 1.21 0.09
C ASP A 65 13.80 -0.28 -0.05
N ASP A 66 12.79 -1.15 -0.07
CA ASP A 66 12.94 -2.59 -0.26
C ASP A 66 12.91 -2.95 -1.75
N ASP A 67 14.02 -3.44 -2.30
CA ASP A 67 14.15 -3.79 -3.72
C ASP A 67 13.10 -4.82 -4.17
N ASP A 68 12.70 -5.75 -3.28
CA ASP A 68 11.64 -6.71 -3.60
C ASP A 68 10.29 -6.03 -3.81
N ILE A 69 9.95 -5.05 -2.96
CA ILE A 69 8.73 -4.25 -3.07
C ILE A 69 8.78 -3.39 -4.34
N ALA A 70 9.92 -2.74 -4.62
CA ALA A 70 10.10 -1.93 -5.81
C ALA A 70 9.92 -2.76 -7.09
N GLN A 71 10.51 -3.95 -7.15
CA GLN A 71 10.39 -4.87 -8.29
C GLN A 71 8.95 -5.40 -8.44
N LEU A 72 8.29 -5.71 -7.33
CA LEU A 72 6.91 -6.17 -7.31
C LEU A 72 5.94 -5.11 -7.84
N LEU A 73 6.15 -3.85 -7.45
CA LEU A 73 5.32 -2.73 -7.82
C LEU A 73 5.65 -2.14 -9.19
N ALA A 74 6.77 -2.55 -9.82
CA ALA A 74 7.21 -2.05 -11.12
C ALA A 74 6.22 -2.33 -12.27
N ASP A 75 5.43 -3.41 -12.18
CA ASP A 75 4.44 -3.81 -13.21
C ASP A 75 2.99 -3.48 -12.81
N VAL A 76 2.79 -2.70 -11.74
CA VAL A 76 1.45 -2.42 -11.20
C VAL A 76 0.97 -1.05 -11.67
N ASP A 77 -0.27 -0.98 -12.15
CA ASP A 77 -0.89 0.24 -12.70
C ASP A 77 -1.62 1.09 -11.64
N VAL A 78 -1.72 0.60 -10.40
CA VAL A 78 -2.43 1.27 -9.31
C VAL A 78 -1.59 2.41 -8.72
N PRO A 79 -2.22 3.46 -8.16
CA PRO A 79 -1.50 4.54 -7.50
C PRO A 79 -0.70 4.01 -6.30
N ILE A 80 0.61 4.21 -6.36
CA ILE A 80 1.56 3.82 -5.31
C ILE A 80 2.07 5.07 -4.61
N VAL A 81 1.99 5.08 -3.28
CA VAL A 81 2.60 6.09 -2.41
C VAL A 81 3.80 5.46 -1.72
N GLY A 82 5.00 5.82 -2.18
CA GLY A 82 6.28 5.36 -1.61
C GLY A 82 7.16 6.52 -1.18
N GLY A 83 7.78 6.40 -0.01
CA GLY A 83 8.55 7.47 0.66
C GLY A 83 9.82 7.94 -0.06
N ARG A 84 10.24 7.33 -1.18
CA ARG A 84 11.35 7.82 -1.99
C ARG A 84 10.98 7.88 -3.46
N ARG A 85 10.80 9.13 -3.91
CA ARG A 85 11.02 9.62 -5.27
C ARG A 85 10.36 8.78 -6.37
N PHE A 86 9.17 9.23 -6.76
CA PHE A 86 8.70 9.10 -8.14
C PHE A 86 9.85 9.46 -9.10
N LEU A 87 10.54 8.46 -9.66
CA LEU A 87 11.25 8.64 -10.91
C LEU A 87 10.17 8.52 -11.99
N PRO A 88 9.94 9.57 -12.80
CA PRO A 88 9.10 9.43 -13.96
C PRO A 88 9.85 8.50 -14.92
N SER A 89 9.28 7.34 -15.20
CA SER A 89 9.63 6.56 -16.39
C SER A 89 9.23 7.40 -17.61
N CYS A 90 10.22 8.10 -18.18
CA CYS A 90 10.22 8.57 -19.56
C CYS A 90 10.72 7.46 -20.48
#